data_AF-A0A023FEM9-F1
#
_entry.id   AF-A0A023FEM9-F1
#
_cell.length_a   1.000
_cell.length_b   1.000
_cell.length_c   1.000
_cell.angle_alpha   90.00
_cell.angle_beta   90.00
_cell.angle_gamma   90.00
#
_symmetry.space_group_name_H-M   'P 1'
#
loop_
_entity.id
_entity.type
_entity.pdbx_description
1 polymer ?
#
loop_
_entity_poly.entity_id
_entity_poly.type
_entity_poly.pdbx_seq_one_letter_code
_entity_poly.pdbx_strand_id
1 'polypeptide(L)'
;VGGEESFQLSGPLFRFQAVVDGPETGVPRQAVAFKHMRLTRQKIRVPMGTSTKVVRKAWKKNEVSQKWNESALAKKLAARRLKANMNDFDRFKLRRAKQSLNKVVRLRFLKLKSLSKKAGKKDREEKAKKAAPK
;
A
#
# COMPACT_ATOMS: atom_id res chain seq x y z
N VAL A 1 -16.75 36.47 49.86
CA VAL A 1 -17.12 36.17 48.46
C VAL A 1 -15.89 36.45 47.61
N GLY A 2 -14.94 35.50 47.58
CA GLY A 2 -13.71 35.62 46.79
C GLY A 2 -13.81 34.62 45.65
N GLY A 3 -14.34 35.08 44.52
CA GLY A 3 -14.55 34.27 43.32
C GLY A 3 -13.22 33.94 42.66
N GLU A 4 -13.06 32.66 42.36
CA GLU A 4 -11.99 32.09 41.55
C GLU A 4 -12.01 32.69 40.15
N GLU A 5 -10.91 33.29 39.70
CA GLU A 5 -10.67 33.49 38.27
C GLU A 5 -9.43 32.69 37.85
N SER A 6 -9.65 31.40 37.63
CA SER A 6 -8.72 30.54 36.91
C SER A 6 -8.73 30.92 35.43
N PHE A 7 -7.88 31.85 35.02
CA PHE A 7 -7.63 32.12 33.60
C PHE A 7 -6.81 30.98 33.00
N GLN A 8 -7.48 29.94 32.51
CA GLN A 8 -6.88 29.02 31.57
C GLN A 8 -6.70 29.73 30.24
N LEU A 9 -5.52 30.32 30.01
CA LEU A 9 -5.09 30.69 28.68
C LEU A 9 -4.84 29.40 27.88
N SER A 10 -5.91 28.83 27.31
CA SER A 10 -5.82 27.86 26.22
C SER A 10 -5.36 28.62 24.97
N GLY A 11 -4.05 28.88 24.87
CA GLY A 11 -3.43 29.43 23.68
C GLY A 11 -3.73 28.60 22.42
N PRO A 12 -3.59 29.18 21.22
CA PRO A 12 -4.04 28.55 19.99
C PRO A 12 -3.29 27.23 19.77
N LEU A 13 -4.03 26.13 19.82
CA LEU A 13 -3.60 24.81 19.35
C LEU A 13 -3.05 24.98 17.92
N PHE A 14 -1.72 24.91 17.80
CA PHE A 14 -0.98 24.95 16.56
C PHE A 14 -1.66 24.02 15.54
N ARG A 15 -2.35 24.60 14.56
CA ARG A 15 -3.21 23.85 13.64
C ARG A 15 -2.34 23.08 12.65
N PHE A 16 -2.11 21.78 12.92
CA PHE A 16 -1.45 20.83 12.02
C PHE A 16 -2.28 20.57 10.75
N GLN A 17 -2.33 21.57 9.86
CA GLN A 17 -3.06 21.54 8.61
C GLN A 17 -2.12 21.83 7.43
N ALA A 18 -2.42 21.23 6.28
CA ALA A 18 -1.76 21.51 5.02
C ALA A 18 -2.78 21.93 3.97
N VAL A 19 -2.38 22.81 3.07
CA VAL A 19 -3.16 23.15 1.88
C VAL A 19 -2.97 22.04 0.85
N VAL A 20 -4.05 21.37 0.51
CA VAL A 20 -4.11 20.29 -0.49
C VAL A 20 -4.67 20.86 -1.78
N ASP A 21 -4.08 20.47 -2.90
CA ASP A 21 -4.55 20.85 -4.24
C ASP A 21 -4.47 19.62 -5.16
N GLY A 22 -5.61 19.23 -5.74
CA GLY A 22 -5.73 18.05 -6.61
C GLY A 22 -6.20 18.42 -8.01
N PRO A 23 -5.35 19.06 -8.84
CA PRO A 23 -5.78 19.67 -10.10
C PRO A 23 -6.35 18.67 -11.11
N GLU A 24 -5.86 17.43 -11.16
CA GLU A 24 -6.35 16.38 -12.06
C GLU A 24 -7.32 15.39 -11.40
N THR A 25 -7.33 15.34 -10.06
CA THR A 25 -8.13 14.38 -9.29
C THR A 25 -9.51 14.94 -8.91
N GLY A 26 -9.85 16.16 -9.35
CA GLY A 26 -11.11 16.83 -9.05
C GLY A 26 -11.24 17.33 -7.61
N VAL A 27 -10.13 17.37 -6.86
CA VAL A 27 -10.14 17.86 -5.47
C VAL A 27 -9.81 19.36 -5.48
N PRO A 28 -10.74 20.24 -5.05
CA PRO A 28 -10.49 21.67 -5.00
C PRO A 28 -9.43 22.01 -3.95
N ARG A 29 -8.82 23.20 -4.08
CA ARG A 29 -7.83 23.69 -3.13
C ARG A 29 -8.46 23.94 -1.77
N GLN A 30 -8.01 23.21 -0.75
CA GLN A 30 -8.60 23.29 0.61
C GLN A 30 -7.56 23.00 1.70
N ALA A 31 -7.80 23.49 2.91
CA ALA A 31 -7.00 23.15 4.08
C ALA A 31 -7.46 21.82 4.68
N VAL A 32 -6.54 20.86 4.86
CA VAL A 32 -6.83 19.54 5.40
C VAL A 32 -5.87 19.23 6.55
N ALA A 33 -6.39 18.71 7.64
CA ALA A 33 -5.58 18.24 8.76
C ALA A 33 -4.72 17.02 8.38
N PHE A 34 -3.48 16.95 8.86
CA PHE A 34 -2.60 15.81 8.56
C PHE A 34 -3.17 14.46 9.01
N LYS A 35 -4.05 14.45 10.02
CA LYS A 35 -4.74 13.25 10.52
C LYS A 35 -5.59 12.55 9.45
N HIS A 36 -6.14 13.29 8.49
CA HIS A 36 -7.02 12.74 7.44
C HIS A 36 -6.27 12.34 6.16
N MET A 37 -4.95 12.45 6.14
CA MET A 37 -4.15 12.19 4.96
C MET A 37 -3.02 11.22 5.24
N ARG A 38 -2.72 10.38 4.24
CA ARG A 38 -1.54 9.52 4.24
C ARG A 38 -0.58 9.98 3.16
N LEU A 39 0.62 10.37 3.59
CA LEU A 39 1.66 10.80 2.66
C LEU A 39 2.10 9.62 1.78
N THR A 40 2.37 9.92 0.52
CA THR A 40 2.86 8.95 -0.47
C THR A 40 4.33 9.21 -0.75
N ARG A 41 5.00 8.26 -1.41
CA ARG A 41 6.43 8.40 -1.76
C ARG A 41 6.70 9.40 -2.88
N GLN A 42 5.67 9.79 -3.64
CA GLN A 42 5.80 10.70 -4.77
C GLN A 42 6.08 12.11 -4.25
N LYS A 43 7.20 12.70 -4.66
CA LYS A 43 7.62 14.05 -4.27
C LYS A 43 7.77 14.93 -5.51
N ILE A 44 7.15 16.10 -5.47
CA ILE A 44 7.29 17.14 -6.49
C ILE A 44 7.83 18.38 -5.79
N ARG A 45 8.87 19.00 -6.34
CA ARG A 45 9.37 20.28 -5.82
C ARG A 45 8.55 21.40 -6.45
N VAL A 46 7.72 22.06 -5.65
CA VAL A 46 7.00 23.28 -6.01
C VAL A 46 7.32 24.38 -5.00
N PRO A 47 7.43 25.65 -5.43
CA PRO A 47 7.53 26.75 -4.49
C PRO A 47 6.28 26.85 -3.60
N MET A 48 6.49 27.31 -2.36
CA MET A 48 5.40 27.53 -1.40
C MET A 48 4.48 28.65 -1.88
N GLY A 49 3.17 28.54 -1.65
CA GLY A 49 2.19 29.58 -2.02
C GLY A 49 1.83 29.64 -3.51
N THR A 50 2.19 28.64 -4.31
CA THR A 50 1.95 28.66 -5.76
C THR A 50 0.48 28.49 -6.17
N SER A 51 0.11 29.04 -7.33
CA SER A 51 -1.22 28.89 -7.94
C SER A 51 -1.46 27.46 -8.46
N THR A 52 -2.72 27.02 -8.49
CA THR A 52 -3.15 25.72 -9.03
C THR A 52 -2.70 25.51 -10.48
N LYS A 53 -2.58 26.59 -11.26
CA LYS A 53 -2.05 26.52 -12.64
C LYS A 53 -0.61 25.99 -12.69
N VAL A 54 0.24 26.45 -11.77
CA VAL A 54 1.65 26.02 -11.68
C VAL A 54 1.73 24.59 -11.16
N VAL A 55 0.94 24.25 -10.13
CA VAL A 55 0.86 22.89 -9.59
C VAL A 55 0.40 21.91 -10.67
N ARG A 56 -0.59 22.26 -11.48
CA ARG A 56 -1.06 21.45 -12.62
C ARG A 56 0.04 21.20 -13.65
N LYS A 57 0.82 22.23 -14.01
CA LYS A 57 1.96 22.08 -14.95
C LYS A 57 3.01 21.14 -14.37
N ALA A 58 3.37 21.31 -13.09
CA ALA A 58 4.34 20.44 -12.41
C ALA A 58 3.82 19.00 -12.27
N TRP A 59 2.52 18.82 -12.03
CA TRP A 59 1.87 17.51 -11.94
C TRP A 59 1.97 16.72 -13.25
N LYS A 60 1.65 17.39 -14.36
CA LYS A 60 1.76 16.83 -15.71
C LYS A 60 3.21 16.52 -16.09
N LYS A 61 4.13 17.48 -15.87
CA LYS A 61 5.56 17.31 -16.17
C LYS A 61 6.19 16.10 -15.48
N ASN A 62 5.74 15.78 -14.27
CA ASN A 62 6.26 14.66 -13.49
C ASN A 62 5.46 13.36 -13.65
N GLU A 63 4.42 13.35 -14.49
CA GLU A 63 3.58 12.19 -14.79
C GLU A 63 3.05 11.48 -13.53
N VAL A 64 2.66 12.28 -12.54
CA VAL A 64 2.35 11.80 -11.19
C VAL A 64 1.15 10.85 -11.21
N SER A 65 0.16 11.11 -12.06
CA SER A 65 -1.01 10.25 -12.27
C SER A 65 -0.61 8.85 -12.73
N GLN A 66 0.37 8.73 -13.64
CA GLN A 66 0.84 7.44 -14.14
C GLN A 66 1.65 6.71 -13.07
N LYS A 67 2.61 7.39 -12.43
CA LYS A 67 3.40 6.86 -11.32
C LYS A 67 2.55 6.43 -10.13
N TRP A 68 1.43 7.12 -9.90
CA TRP A 68 0.44 6.71 -8.91
C TRP A 68 -0.23 5.40 -9.30
N ASN A 69 -0.73 5.27 -10.53
CA ASN A 69 -1.41 4.06 -11.01
C ASN A 69 -0.51 2.82 -11.01
N GLU A 70 0.79 3.00 -11.27
CA GLU A 70 1.78 1.93 -11.20
C GLU A 70 2.11 1.48 -9.77
N SER A 71 1.91 2.37 -8.79
CA SER A 71 2.21 2.12 -7.39
C SER A 71 1.42 0.95 -6.82
N ALA A 72 2.09 0.15 -5.98
CA ALA A 72 1.47 -0.97 -5.28
C ALA A 72 0.27 -0.54 -4.42
N LEU A 73 0.27 0.69 -3.89
CA LEU A 73 -0.86 1.22 -3.11
C LEU A 73 -2.09 1.40 -4.01
N ALA A 74 -1.93 2.07 -5.16
CA ALA A 74 -3.03 2.31 -6.09
C ALA A 74 -3.60 1.00 -6.63
N LYS A 75 -2.73 0.05 -7.01
CA LYS A 75 -3.15 -1.30 -7.44
C LYS A 75 -3.95 -2.03 -6.36
N LYS A 76 -3.53 -1.94 -5.08
CA LYS A 76 -4.28 -2.51 -3.95
C LYS A 76 -5.64 -1.83 -3.74
N LEU A 77 -5.71 -0.51 -3.87
CA LEU A 77 -6.96 0.24 -3.73
C LEU A 77 -7.93 -0.07 -4.87
N ALA A 78 -7.43 -0.13 -6.11
CA ALA A 78 -8.21 -0.54 -7.28
C ALA A 78 -8.75 -1.96 -7.11
N ALA A 79 -7.91 -2.91 -6.71
CA ALA A 79 -8.34 -4.29 -6.43
C ALA A 79 -9.40 -4.36 -5.31
N ARG A 80 -9.33 -3.49 -4.29
CA ARG A 80 -10.34 -3.42 -3.24
C ARG A 80 -11.68 -2.89 -3.77
N ARG A 81 -11.65 -1.84 -4.61
CA ARG A 81 -12.83 -1.29 -5.28
C ARG A 81 -13.50 -2.34 -6.17
N LEU A 82 -12.72 -3.05 -6.99
CA LEU A 82 -13.22 -4.13 -7.84
C LEU A 82 -13.86 -5.27 -7.03
N LYS A 83 -13.27 -5.65 -5.89
CA LYS A 83 -13.86 -6.66 -5.01
C LYS A 83 -15.17 -6.20 -4.36
N ALA A 84 -15.25 -4.93 -3.97
CA ALA A 84 -16.48 -4.37 -3.39
C ALA A 84 -17.62 -4.33 -4.43
N ASN A 85 -17.30 -4.03 -5.69
CA ASN A 85 -18.27 -3.90 -6.78
C ASN A 85 -18.55 -5.21 -7.52
N MET A 86 -18.05 -6.35 -7.04
CA MET A 86 -18.14 -7.63 -7.75
C MET A 86 -19.54 -8.22 -7.65
N ASN A 87 -20.16 -8.50 -8.79
CA ASN A 87 -21.45 -9.17 -8.87
C ASN A 87 -21.34 -10.67 -8.51
N ASP A 88 -22.45 -11.30 -8.14
CA ASP A 88 -22.45 -12.69 -7.68
C ASP A 88 -21.92 -13.69 -8.73
N PHE A 89 -22.27 -13.47 -9.99
CA PHE A 89 -21.74 -14.29 -11.09
C PHE A 89 -20.21 -14.21 -11.20
N ASP A 90 -19.62 -13.03 -11.00
CA ASP A 90 -18.17 -12.85 -11.02
C ASP A 90 -17.51 -13.51 -9.81
N ARG A 91 -18.19 -13.54 -8.65
CA ARG A 91 -17.74 -14.31 -7.48
C ARG A 91 -17.69 -15.81 -7.76
N PHE A 92 -18.67 -16.34 -8.49
CA PHE A 92 -18.66 -17.74 -8.93
C PHE A 92 -17.49 -18.05 -9.87
N LYS A 93 -17.27 -17.22 -10.90
CA LYS A 93 -16.13 -17.37 -11.84
C LYS A 93 -14.80 -17.33 -11.09
N LEU A 94 -14.63 -16.36 -10.20
CA LEU A 94 -13.42 -16.21 -9.38
C LEU A 94 -13.19 -17.43 -8.50
N ARG A 95 -14.23 -18.01 -7.89
CA ARG A 95 -14.14 -19.23 -7.10
C ARG A 95 -13.60 -20.40 -7.93
N ARG A 96 -14.15 -20.63 -9.12
CA ARG A 96 -13.72 -21.71 -10.02
C ARG A 96 -12.28 -21.53 -10.50
N ALA A 97 -11.90 -20.32 -10.91
CA ALA A 97 -10.53 -20.00 -11.30
C ALA A 97 -9.53 -20.17 -10.14
N LYS A 98 -9.90 -19.78 -8.91
CA LYS A 98 -9.06 -20.02 -7.73
C LYS A 98 -8.89 -21.51 -7.43
N GLN A 99 -9.95 -22.31 -7.60
CA GLN A 99 -9.89 -23.75 -7.35
C GLN A 99 -8.89 -24.44 -8.29
N SER A 100 -8.91 -24.10 -9.59
CA SER A 100 -7.96 -24.66 -10.57
C SER A 100 -6.51 -24.23 -10.26
N LEU A 101 -6.28 -22.95 -9.97
CA LEU A 101 -4.95 -22.44 -9.59
C LEU A 101 -4.40 -23.13 -8.34
N ASN A 102 -5.22 -23.26 -7.29
CA ASN A 102 -4.81 -23.90 -6.04
C ASN A 102 -4.45 -25.37 -6.23
N LYS A 103 -5.12 -26.09 -7.15
CA LYS A 103 -4.78 -27.47 -7.49
C LYS A 103 -3.37 -27.54 -8.09
N VAL A 104 -3.05 -26.69 -9.07
CA VAL A 104 -1.73 -26.65 -9.72
C VAL A 104 -0.64 -26.27 -8.71
N VAL A 105 -0.87 -25.24 -7.90
CA VAL A 105 0.07 -24.81 -6.86
C VAL A 105 0.32 -25.92 -5.85
N ARG A 106 -0.72 -26.62 -5.40
CA ARG A 106 -0.61 -27.75 -4.46
C ARG A 106 0.23 -28.88 -5.05
N LEU A 107 -0.03 -29.28 -6.30
CA LEU A 107 0.74 -30.33 -6.96
C LEU A 107 2.22 -29.97 -7.07
N ARG A 108 2.53 -28.74 -7.50
CA ARG A 108 3.92 -28.26 -7.60
C ARG A 108 4.59 -28.22 -6.22
N PHE A 109 3.89 -27.70 -5.21
CA PHE A 109 4.39 -27.65 -3.84
C PHE A 109 4.71 -29.04 -3.28
N LEU A 110 3.82 -30.02 -3.47
CA LEU A 110 4.04 -31.39 -3.01
C LEU A 110 5.26 -32.04 -3.69
N LYS A 111 5.46 -31.79 -4.99
CA LYS A 111 6.66 -32.24 -5.71
C LYS A 111 7.94 -31.59 -5.17
N LEU A 112 7.93 -30.28 -4.93
CA LEU A 112 9.09 -29.59 -4.33
C LEU A 112 9.38 -30.07 -2.91
N LYS A 113 8.34 -30.33 -2.11
CA LYS A 113 8.47 -30.85 -0.74
C LYS A 113 9.05 -32.26 -0.70
N SER A 114 8.69 -33.13 -1.64
CA SER A 114 9.27 -34.48 -1.69
C SER A 114 10.74 -34.45 -2.13
N LEU A 115 11.09 -33.59 -3.08
CA LEU A 115 12.48 -33.37 -3.50
C LEU A 115 13.33 -32.79 -2.37
N SER A 116 12.85 -31.78 -1.64
CA SER A 116 13.59 -31.20 -0.51
C SER A 116 13.80 -32.19 0.63
N LYS A 117 12.81 -33.05 0.92
CA LYS A 117 12.96 -34.15 1.88
C LYS A 117 14.03 -35.16 1.45
N LYS A 118 14.07 -35.52 0.16
CA LYS A 118 15.09 -36.42 -0.39
C LYS A 118 16.48 -35.80 -0.31
N ALA A 119 16.63 -34.53 -0.67
CA ALA A 119 17.88 -33.79 -0.53
C ALA A 119 18.34 -33.74 0.93
N GLY A 120 17.47 -33.34 1.85
CA GLY A 120 17.79 -33.31 3.28
C GLY A 120 18.12 -34.69 3.88
N LYS A 121 17.56 -35.78 3.34
CA LYS A 121 17.95 -37.15 3.71
C LYS A 121 19.35 -37.49 3.18
N LYS A 122 19.64 -37.16 1.91
CA LYS A 122 20.96 -37.36 1.30
C LYS A 122 22.05 -36.57 2.03
N ASP A 123 21.78 -35.31 2.39
CA ASP A 123 22.72 -34.46 3.14
C ASP A 123 23.00 -35.03 4.54
N ARG A 124 21.99 -35.63 5.19
CA ARG A 124 22.16 -36.32 6.48
C ARG A 124 22.97 -37.60 6.34
N GLU A 125 22.75 -38.40 5.30
CA GLU A 125 23.52 -39.62 5.03
C GLU A 125 24.98 -39.30 4.68
N GLU A 126 25.26 -38.24 3.89
CA GLU A 126 26.62 -37.78 3.62
C GLU A 126 27.33 -37.27 4.87
N LYS A 127 26.63 -36.54 5.75
CA LYS A 127 27.18 -36.11 7.04
C LYS A 127 27.45 -37.29 7.97
N ALA A 128 26.57 -38.29 8.02
CA ALA A 128 26.77 -39.49 8.83
C ALA A 128 27.97 -40.32 8.33
N LYS A 129 28.16 -40.45 7.02
CA LYS A 129 29.32 -41.15 6.44
C LYS A 129 30.65 -40.43 6.68
N LYS A 130 30.66 -39.08 6.74
CA LYS A 130 31.85 -38.29 7.08
C LYS A 130 32.19 -38.30 8.58
N ALA A 131 31.23 -38.66 9.44
CA ALA A 131 31.40 -38.67 10.90
C ALA A 131 31.79 -40.04 11.48
N ALA A 132 31.78 -41.10 10.69
CA ALA A 132 32.28 -42.42 11.11
C ALA A 132 33.83 -42.44 11.09
N PRO A 133 34.51 -42.89 12.16
CA PRO A 133 35.97 -42.95 12.19
C PRO A 133 36.49 -44.00 11.20
N LYS A 134 37.65 -43.73 10.60
CA LYS A 134 38.37 -44.63 9.68
C LYS A 134 38.77 -45.92 10.36
#